data_AF-A0A8J6T285-F1
#
_entry.id   AF-A0A8J6T285-F1
#
_cell.length_a   1.000
_cell.length_b   1.000
_cell.length_c   1.000
_cell.angle_alpha   90.00
_cell.angle_beta   90.00
_cell.angle_gamma   90.00
#
_symmetry.space_group_name_H-M   'P 1'
#
loop_
_entity.id
_entity.type
_entity.pdbx_description
1 polymer ?
#
loop_
_entity_poly.entity_id
_entity_poly.type
_entity_poly.pdbx_seq_one_letter_code
_entity_poly.pdbx_strand_id
1 'polypeptide(L)'
;MGMPRVLIVDDEVQLAEIYRAVLQSAGAKVKVAYDAADAVDLIESFSPDVIVSDIRMPEVRGDELLVALSSYDPNLPVILVTGMDRSKIAIPKESQNLFHLLHKPIEYDQLIRAVQSAFTLVESKKLNELLLYERHTKSGSELSFDEWREKETQVLLQTVARRAS
;
A
#
# COMPACT_ATOMS: atom_id res chain seq x y z
N MET A 1 13.95 -10.71 -3.40
CA MET A 1 12.86 -9.88 -2.86
C MET A 1 11.86 -10.79 -2.18
N GLY A 2 11.18 -10.33 -1.13
CA GLY A 2 10.12 -11.10 -0.48
C GLY A 2 8.96 -11.41 -1.43
N MET A 3 8.10 -12.32 -1.02
CA MET A 3 6.89 -12.70 -1.75
C MET A 3 5.72 -11.84 -1.24
N PRO A 4 5.17 -10.93 -2.06
CA PRO A 4 4.12 -10.03 -1.60
C PRO A 4 2.84 -10.80 -1.25
N ARG A 5 2.22 -10.45 -0.13
CA ARG A 5 0.85 -10.85 0.22
C ARG A 5 -0.11 -9.82 -0.36
N VAL A 6 -0.90 -10.20 -1.34
CA VAL A 6 -1.84 -9.31 -2.02
C VAL A 6 -3.27 -9.70 -1.66
N LEU A 7 -4.05 -8.73 -1.22
CA LEU A 7 -5.50 -8.87 -1.10
C LEU A 7 -6.15 -8.17 -2.29
N ILE A 8 -6.92 -8.91 -3.08
CA ILE A 8 -7.79 -8.36 -4.12
C ILE A 8 -9.17 -8.14 -3.52
N VAL A 9 -9.79 -7.00 -3.78
CA VAL A 9 -11.15 -6.67 -3.34
C VAL A 9 -11.95 -6.25 -4.58
N ASP A 10 -12.76 -7.15 -5.12
CA ASP A 10 -13.50 -6.94 -6.36
C ASP A 10 -14.74 -7.86 -6.38
N ASP A 11 -15.93 -7.30 -6.57
CA ASP A 11 -17.20 -8.06 -6.61
C ASP A 11 -17.37 -8.84 -7.94
N GLU A 12 -16.57 -8.51 -8.96
CA GLU A 12 -16.54 -9.21 -10.23
C GLU A 12 -15.69 -10.50 -10.13
N VAL A 13 -16.29 -11.56 -9.57
CA VAL A 13 -15.63 -12.84 -9.23
C VAL A 13 -14.68 -13.36 -10.32
N GLN A 14 -15.11 -13.32 -11.58
CA GLN A 14 -14.34 -13.86 -12.71
C GLN A 14 -13.08 -13.03 -12.97
N LEU A 15 -13.18 -11.70 -12.91
CA LEU A 15 -12.06 -10.80 -13.12
C LEU A 15 -11.09 -10.84 -11.94
N ALA A 16 -11.61 -10.91 -10.71
CA ALA A 16 -10.83 -11.05 -9.50
C ALA A 16 -9.97 -12.32 -9.51
N GLU A 17 -10.53 -13.45 -9.93
CA GLU A 17 -9.80 -14.73 -10.06
C GLU A 17 -8.76 -14.71 -11.20
N ILE A 18 -9.02 -13.98 -12.29
CA ILE A 18 -8.01 -13.74 -13.34
C ILE A 18 -6.82 -12.96 -12.77
N TYR A 19 -7.08 -11.85 -12.08
CA TYR A 19 -6.03 -11.05 -11.45
C TYR A 19 -5.27 -11.83 -10.38
N ARG A 20 -5.96 -12.69 -9.62
CA ARG A 20 -5.34 -13.62 -8.68
C ARG A 20 -4.37 -14.56 -9.38
N ALA A 21 -4.79 -15.22 -10.45
CA ALA A 21 -3.95 -16.15 -11.21
C ALA A 21 -2.71 -15.45 -11.79
N VAL A 22 -2.91 -14.26 -12.37
CA VAL A 22 -1.82 -13.41 -12.90
C VAL A 22 -0.80 -13.09 -11.80
N LEU A 23 -1.25 -12.57 -10.66
CA LEU A 23 -0.35 -12.18 -9.57
C LEU A 23 0.32 -13.38 -8.89
N GLN A 24 -0.38 -14.51 -8.75
CA GLN A 24 0.23 -15.75 -8.26
C GLN A 24 1.31 -16.27 -9.21
N SER A 25 1.08 -16.20 -10.53
CA SER A 25 2.10 -16.57 -11.52
C SER A 25 3.35 -15.67 -11.46
N ALA A 26 3.18 -14.42 -11.03
CA ALA A 26 4.27 -13.48 -10.77
C ALA A 26 4.93 -13.65 -9.38
N GLY A 27 4.54 -14.68 -8.62
CA GLY A 27 5.15 -15.03 -7.35
C GLY A 27 4.54 -14.35 -6.12
N ALA A 28 3.32 -13.83 -6.20
CA ALA A 28 2.59 -13.29 -5.05
C ALA A 28 1.78 -14.36 -4.30
N LYS A 29 1.59 -14.21 -2.99
CA LYS A 29 0.51 -14.90 -2.25
C LYS A 29 -0.73 -14.05 -2.36
N VAL A 30 -1.80 -14.58 -2.94
CA VAL A 30 -3.01 -13.79 -3.21
C VAL A 30 -4.23 -14.40 -2.53
N LYS A 31 -4.99 -13.55 -1.84
CA LYS A 31 -6.37 -13.81 -1.43
C LYS A 31 -7.31 -12.81 -2.12
N VAL A 32 -8.58 -13.20 -2.22
CA VAL A 32 -9.63 -12.40 -2.85
C VAL A 32 -10.75 -12.23 -1.83
N ALA A 33 -11.24 -11.00 -1.68
CA ALA A 33 -12.50 -10.65 -1.05
C ALA A 33 -13.47 -10.19 -2.13
N TYR A 34 -14.70 -10.67 -2.07
CA TYR A 34 -15.76 -10.31 -3.02
C TYR A 34 -16.72 -9.25 -2.50
N ASP A 35 -16.58 -8.90 -1.23
CA ASP A 35 -17.34 -7.87 -0.55
C ASP A 35 -16.46 -7.20 0.52
N ALA A 36 -16.99 -6.12 1.11
CA ALA A 36 -16.23 -5.35 2.10
C ALA A 36 -16.09 -6.08 3.45
N ALA A 37 -17.02 -6.95 3.83
CA ALA A 37 -16.95 -7.67 5.10
C ALA A 37 -15.82 -8.70 5.07
N ASP A 38 -15.76 -9.50 4.00
CA ASP A 38 -14.67 -10.45 3.76
C ASP A 38 -13.32 -9.73 3.61
N ALA A 39 -13.31 -8.53 3.01
CA ALA A 39 -12.09 -7.72 2.92
C ALA A 39 -11.55 -7.37 4.30
N VAL A 40 -12.39 -6.93 5.23
CA VAL A 40 -12.01 -6.59 6.62
C VAL A 40 -11.42 -7.81 7.35
N ASP A 41 -12.09 -8.95 7.28
CA ASP A 41 -11.63 -10.18 7.93
C ASP A 41 -10.28 -10.67 7.36
N LEU A 42 -10.09 -10.50 6.04
CA LEU A 42 -8.85 -10.84 5.37
C LEU A 42 -7.72 -9.84 5.64
N ILE A 43 -8.00 -8.55 5.86
CA ILE A 43 -6.97 -7.59 6.24
C ILE A 43 -6.32 -8.01 7.56
N GLU A 44 -7.11 -8.39 8.55
CA GLU A 44 -6.58 -8.82 9.85
C GLU A 44 -5.90 -10.19 9.77
N SER A 45 -6.59 -11.20 9.24
CA SER A 45 -6.11 -12.59 9.25
C SER A 45 -5.02 -12.88 8.22
N PHE A 46 -5.08 -12.21 7.07
CA PHE A 46 -4.13 -12.38 5.98
C PHE A 46 -3.09 -11.25 5.90
N SER A 47 -3.16 -10.22 6.74
CA SER A 47 -2.12 -9.18 6.89
C SER A 47 -1.42 -8.84 5.56
N PRO A 48 -2.18 -8.33 4.56
CA PRO A 48 -1.65 -8.09 3.23
C PRO A 48 -0.56 -7.02 3.26
N ASP A 49 0.41 -7.12 2.35
CA ASP A 49 1.40 -6.07 2.11
C ASP A 49 0.90 -5.05 1.08
N VAL A 50 -0.06 -5.44 0.23
CA VAL A 50 -0.66 -4.60 -0.81
C VAL A 50 -2.13 -4.97 -0.97
N ILE A 51 -3.00 -3.96 -1.12
CA ILE A 51 -4.41 -4.16 -1.49
C ILE A 51 -4.61 -3.71 -2.94
N VAL A 52 -5.34 -4.50 -3.73
CA VAL A 52 -5.84 -4.14 -5.06
C VAL A 52 -7.35 -4.11 -4.98
N SER A 53 -7.98 -2.95 -5.11
CA SER A 53 -9.44 -2.80 -4.90
C SER A 53 -10.13 -2.19 -6.11
N ASP A 54 -11.29 -2.70 -6.51
CA ASP A 54 -12.20 -1.93 -7.37
C ASP A 54 -12.74 -0.71 -6.60
N ILE A 55 -12.97 0.39 -7.31
CA ILE A 55 -13.62 1.59 -6.79
C ILE A 55 -15.14 1.38 -6.65
N ARG A 56 -15.75 0.54 -7.49
CA ARG A 56 -17.19 0.31 -7.46
C ARG A 56 -17.50 -1.09 -7.00
N MET A 57 -17.88 -1.23 -5.73
CA MET A 57 -18.62 -2.38 -5.25
C MET A 57 -20.06 -1.97 -4.90
N PRO A 58 -21.06 -2.86 -5.01
CA PRO A 58 -22.48 -2.54 -4.80
C PRO A 58 -22.81 -2.06 -3.38
N GLU A 59 -22.07 -2.54 -2.39
CA GLU A 59 -22.39 -2.35 -0.96
C GLU A 59 -21.48 -1.33 -0.26
N VAL A 60 -20.28 -1.09 -0.79
CA VAL A 60 -19.32 -0.11 -0.26
C VAL A 60 -18.70 0.65 -1.41
N ARG A 61 -18.71 1.98 -1.33
CA ARG A 61 -18.02 2.81 -2.30
C ARG A 61 -16.52 2.71 -2.03
N GLY A 62 -15.70 2.44 -3.04
CA GLY A 62 -14.26 2.21 -2.86
C GLY A 62 -13.48 3.43 -2.34
N ASP A 63 -14.04 4.64 -2.42
CA ASP A 63 -13.55 5.85 -1.74
C ASP A 63 -13.70 5.75 -0.20
N GLU A 64 -14.80 5.17 0.29
CA GLU A 64 -15.01 4.92 1.73
C GLU A 64 -14.06 3.83 2.26
N LEU A 65 -13.89 2.74 1.50
CA LEU A 65 -12.91 1.69 1.83
C LEU A 65 -11.50 2.26 1.90
N LEU A 66 -11.11 3.13 0.96
CA LEU A 66 -9.79 3.76 0.95
C LEU A 66 -9.56 4.63 2.19
N VAL A 67 -10.55 5.42 2.62
CA VAL A 67 -10.47 6.24 3.84
C VAL A 67 -10.38 5.36 5.09
N ALA A 68 -11.18 4.29 5.16
CA ALA A 68 -11.14 3.34 6.28
C ALA A 68 -9.77 2.66 6.37
N LEU A 69 -9.25 2.17 5.25
CA LEU A 69 -7.92 1.56 5.16
C LEU A 69 -6.82 2.55 5.53
N SER A 70 -6.90 3.80 5.09
CA SER A 70 -5.90 4.82 5.42
C SER A 70 -5.93 5.20 6.90
N SER A 71 -7.08 5.05 7.56
CA SER A 71 -7.23 5.26 9.01
C SER A 71 -6.72 4.04 9.81
N TYR A 72 -6.88 2.83 9.26
CA TYR A 72 -6.39 1.59 9.85
C TYR A 72 -4.86 1.47 9.77
N ASP A 73 -4.29 1.60 8.58
CA ASP A 73 -2.86 1.63 8.35
C ASP A 73 -2.53 2.55 7.16
N PRO A 74 -2.01 3.77 7.43
CA PRO A 74 -1.63 4.71 6.36
C PRO A 74 -0.42 4.22 5.54
N ASN A 75 0.30 3.19 5.99
CA ASN A 75 1.44 2.62 5.28
C ASN A 75 1.07 1.40 4.43
N LEU A 76 -0.15 0.86 4.53
CA LEU A 76 -0.63 -0.26 3.73
C LEU A 76 -1.04 0.22 2.33
N PRO A 77 -0.22 0.05 1.28
CA PRO A 77 -0.49 0.62 -0.03
C PRO A 77 -1.74 0.01 -0.67
N VAL A 78 -2.61 0.89 -1.17
CA VAL A 78 -3.80 0.53 -1.93
C VAL A 78 -3.62 0.91 -3.40
N ILE A 79 -3.86 -0.05 -4.28
CA ILE A 79 -3.95 0.15 -5.73
C ILE A 79 -5.44 0.11 -6.07
N LEU A 80 -5.97 1.24 -6.53
CA LEU A 80 -7.34 1.29 -7.02
C LEU A 80 -7.40 0.86 -8.48
N VAL A 81 -8.42 0.09 -8.80
CA VAL A 81 -8.77 -0.39 -10.13
C VAL A 81 -10.14 0.16 -10.49
N THR A 82 -10.32 0.69 -11.70
CA THR A 82 -11.59 1.32 -12.05
C THR A 82 -11.89 1.28 -13.54
N GLY A 83 -13.15 1.08 -13.90
CA GLY A 83 -13.64 1.33 -15.26
C GLY A 83 -14.28 2.72 -15.45
N MET A 84 -14.18 3.61 -14.47
CA MET A 84 -14.78 4.95 -14.53
C MET A 84 -13.85 5.97 -15.19
N ASP A 85 -14.44 6.91 -15.95
CA ASP A 85 -13.71 8.09 -16.43
C ASP A 85 -12.98 8.77 -15.27
N ARG A 86 -11.68 9.04 -15.46
CA ARG A 86 -10.83 9.63 -14.43
C ARG A 86 -11.37 10.94 -13.85
N SER A 87 -12.09 11.74 -14.64
CA SER A 87 -12.73 12.99 -14.19
C SER A 87 -13.87 12.79 -13.19
N LYS A 88 -14.42 11.58 -13.09
CA LYS A 88 -15.52 11.22 -12.19
C LYS A 88 -15.02 10.58 -10.89
N ILE A 89 -13.72 10.35 -10.77
CA ILE A 89 -13.13 9.73 -9.59
C ILE A 89 -12.72 10.83 -8.62
N ALA A 90 -13.42 10.91 -7.49
CA ALA A 90 -13.01 11.75 -6.37
C ALA A 90 -12.20 10.89 -5.40
N ILE A 91 -10.91 11.19 -5.27
CA ILE A 91 -10.04 10.58 -4.25
C ILE A 91 -10.07 11.50 -3.02
N PRO A 92 -10.53 11.01 -1.85
CA PRO A 92 -10.50 11.78 -0.61
C PRO A 92 -9.07 12.22 -0.27
N LYS A 93 -8.90 13.42 0.28
CA LYS A 93 -7.57 13.96 0.62
C LYS A 93 -6.89 13.18 1.73
N GLU A 94 -7.70 12.50 2.53
CA GLU A 94 -7.33 11.69 3.68
C GLU A 94 -6.74 10.33 3.27
N SER A 95 -6.86 9.95 2.00
CA SER A 95 -6.41 8.66 1.45
C SER A 95 -4.90 8.62 1.19
N GLN A 96 -4.11 8.71 2.25
CA GLN A 96 -2.63 8.79 2.17
C GLN A 96 -2.00 7.48 1.67
N ASN A 97 -2.70 6.37 1.84
CA ASN A 97 -2.26 5.05 1.45
C ASN A 97 -2.54 4.71 -0.03
N LEU A 98 -3.19 5.59 -0.79
CA LEU A 98 -3.37 5.40 -2.22
C LEU A 98 -2.01 5.42 -2.93
N PHE A 99 -1.57 4.27 -3.39
CA PHE A 99 -0.31 4.10 -4.08
C PHE A 99 -0.46 4.34 -5.59
N HIS A 100 -1.51 3.79 -6.19
CA HIS A 100 -1.72 3.91 -7.63
C HIS A 100 -3.20 3.77 -8.02
N LEU A 101 -3.55 4.35 -9.18
CA LEU A 101 -4.87 4.22 -9.80
C LEU A 101 -4.70 3.64 -11.20
N LEU A 102 -5.24 2.44 -11.41
CA LEU A 102 -5.24 1.71 -12.66
C LEU A 102 -6.63 1.79 -13.31
N HIS A 103 -6.66 2.02 -14.62
CA HIS A 103 -7.89 2.12 -15.38
C HIS A 103 -8.12 0.84 -16.19
N LYS A 104 -9.30 0.24 -16.10
CA LYS A 104 -9.73 -0.91 -16.91
C LYS A 104 -9.86 -0.45 -18.40
N PRO A 105 -9.46 -1.26 -19.38
CA PRO A 105 -8.82 -2.58 -19.24
C PRO A 105 -7.37 -2.44 -18.75
N ILE A 106 -6.98 -3.31 -17.80
CA ILE A 106 -5.64 -3.34 -17.23
C ILE A 106 -4.82 -4.41 -17.93
N GLU A 107 -3.64 -4.05 -18.41
CA GLU A 107 -2.66 -5.02 -18.89
C GLU A 107 -2.05 -5.78 -17.70
N TYR A 108 -1.87 -7.10 -17.83
CA TYR A 108 -1.35 -7.93 -16.74
C TYR A 108 0.01 -7.46 -16.22
N ASP A 109 0.92 -7.04 -17.11
CA ASP A 109 2.21 -6.51 -16.71
C ASP A 109 2.08 -5.18 -15.95
N GLN A 110 1.06 -4.38 -16.25
CA GLN A 110 0.79 -3.14 -15.52
C GLN A 110 0.36 -3.44 -14.08
N LEU A 111 -0.52 -4.43 -13.89
CA LEU A 111 -0.95 -4.88 -12.56
C LEU A 111 0.25 -5.44 -11.76
N ILE A 112 1.06 -6.31 -12.37
CA ILE A 112 2.23 -6.91 -11.74
C ILE A 112 3.23 -5.82 -11.31
N ARG A 113 3.55 -4.87 -12.19
CA ARG A 113 4.48 -3.76 -11.88
C ARG A 113 3.96 -2.88 -10.75
N ALA A 114 2.66 -2.56 -10.74
CA ALA A 114 2.06 -1.74 -9.71
C ALA A 114 2.18 -2.42 -8.33
N VAL A 115 1.85 -3.71 -8.25
CA VAL A 115 1.97 -4.50 -7.01
C VAL A 115 3.42 -4.62 -6.55
N GLN A 116 4.35 -4.93 -7.46
CA GLN A 116 5.77 -5.05 -7.12
C GLN A 116 6.36 -3.72 -6.63
N SER A 117 5.95 -2.61 -7.22
CA SER A 117 6.41 -1.26 -6.82
C SER A 117 5.86 -0.89 -5.44
N ALA A 118 4.57 -1.16 -5.19
CA ALA A 118 3.93 -0.96 -3.89
C ALA A 118 4.63 -1.77 -2.80
N PHE A 119 4.85 -3.06 -3.06
CA PHE A 119 5.54 -3.95 -2.13
C PHE A 119 6.99 -3.51 -1.86
N THR A 120 7.73 -3.13 -2.90
CA THR A 120 9.11 -2.65 -2.77
C THR A 120 9.19 -1.41 -1.89
N LEU A 121 8.22 -0.49 -2.00
CA LEU A 121 8.14 0.69 -1.13
C LEU A 121 7.94 0.29 0.34
N VAL A 122 7.03 -0.65 0.61
CA VAL A 122 6.77 -1.16 1.97
C VAL A 122 8.02 -1.80 2.56
N GLU A 123 8.68 -2.69 1.81
CA GLU A 123 9.90 -3.36 2.28
C GLU A 123 11.05 -2.36 2.51
N SER A 124 11.19 -1.36 1.65
CA SER A 124 12.20 -0.31 1.81
C SER A 124 11.96 0.52 3.07
N LYS A 125 10.71 0.86 3.38
CA LYS A 125 10.34 1.57 4.61
C LYS A 125 10.66 0.74 5.86
N LYS A 126 10.24 -0.53 5.88
CA LYS A 126 10.53 -1.46 6.99
C LYS A 126 12.03 -1.58 7.24
N LEU A 127 12.81 -1.79 6.17
CA LEU A 127 14.26 -1.91 6.27
C LEU A 127 14.89 -0.61 6.78
N ASN A 128 14.44 0.54 6.29
CA ASN A 128 14.96 1.83 6.75
C ASN A 128 14.68 2.05 8.25
N GLU A 129 13.49 1.72 8.75
CA GLU A 129 13.20 1.80 10.19
C GLU A 129 14.10 0.88 11.02
N LEU A 130 14.34 -0.36 10.57
CA LEU A 130 15.24 -1.29 11.24
C LEU A 130 16.67 -0.75 11.29
N LEU A 131 17.17 -0.20 10.19
CA LEU A 131 18.50 0.41 10.13
C LEU A 131 18.62 1.64 11.03
N LEU A 132 17.58 2.47 11.09
CA LEU A 132 17.53 3.61 12.02
C LEU A 132 17.57 3.13 13.47
N TYR A 133 16.83 2.08 13.81
CA TYR A 133 16.83 1.51 15.15
C TYR A 133 18.19 0.91 15.52
N GLU A 134 18.83 0.18 14.61
CA GLU A 134 20.20 -0.30 14.81
C GLU A 134 21.20 0.84 15.00
N ARG A 135 21.07 1.92 14.24
CA ARG A 135 21.95 3.10 14.39
C ARG A 135 21.76 3.76 15.75
N HIS A 136 20.53 3.90 16.22
CA HIS A 136 20.21 4.45 17.54
C HIS A 136 20.83 3.60 18.66
N THR A 137 20.58 2.29 18.64
CA THR A 137 21.12 1.36 19.65
C THR A 137 22.66 1.35 19.66
N LYS A 138 23.30 1.46 18.49
CA LYS A 138 24.77 1.53 18.36
C LYS A 138 25.37 2.89 18.72
N SER A 139 24.59 3.99 18.64
CA SER A 139 25.13 5.33 18.92
C SER A 139 25.33 5.60 20.41
N GLY A 140 24.82 4.73 21.29
CA GLY A 140 24.85 4.94 22.75
C GLY A 140 24.06 6.18 23.18
N SER A 141 23.03 6.57 22.42
CA SER A 141 22.23 7.74 22.74
C SER A 141 21.34 7.45 23.95
N GLU A 142 21.30 8.38 24.91
CA GLU A 142 20.36 8.33 26.04
C GLU A 142 18.93 8.71 25.66
N LEU A 143 18.73 9.30 24.47
CA LEU A 143 17.40 9.64 23.96
C LEU A 143 16.61 8.38 23.63
N SER A 144 15.27 8.47 23.74
CA SER A 144 14.42 7.44 23.15
C SER A 144 14.61 7.40 21.62
N PHE A 145 14.24 6.27 21.00
CA PHE A 145 14.36 6.11 19.56
C PHE A 145 13.60 7.19 18.78
N ASP A 146 12.40 7.56 19.24
CA ASP A 146 11.56 8.57 18.58
C ASP A 146 12.18 9.98 18.67
N GLU A 147 12.67 10.37 19.85
CA GLU A 147 13.36 11.65 20.05
C GLU A 147 14.64 11.73 19.23
N TRP A 148 15.41 10.63 19.21
CA TRP A 148 16.63 10.53 18.41
C TRP A 148 16.33 10.63 16.92
N ARG A 149 15.30 9.92 16.45
CA ARG A 149 14.87 9.91 15.05
C ARG A 149 14.43 11.30 14.58
N GLU A 150 13.66 12.01 15.40
CA GLU A 150 13.22 13.38 15.10
C GLU A 150 14.44 14.31 14.97
N LYS A 151 15.36 14.25 15.94
CA LYS A 151 16.59 15.05 15.93
C LYS A 151 17.46 14.77 14.69
N GLU A 152 17.68 13.50 14.35
CA GLU A 152 18.44 13.11 13.15
C GLU A 152 17.77 13.61 11.86
N THR A 153 16.44 13.54 11.79
CA THR A 153 15.67 14.03 10.64
C THR A 153 15.84 15.53 10.45
N GLN A 154 15.77 16.32 11.53
CA GLN A 154 16.01 17.77 11.46
C GLN A 154 17.42 18.11 10.98
N VAL A 155 18.44 17.41 11.47
CA VAL A 155 19.83 17.59 11.02
C VAL A 155 19.98 17.28 9.53
N LEU A 156 19.34 16.21 9.05
CA LEU A 156 19.34 15.84 7.62
C LEU A 156 18.70 16.94 6.77
N LEU A 157 17.50 17.41 7.14
CA LEU A 157 16.77 18.46 6.42
C LEU A 157 17.57 19.76 6.34
N GLN A 158 18.20 20.18 7.44
CA GLN A 158 19.07 21.36 7.45
C GLN A 158 20.30 21.18 6.54
N THR A 159 20.86 19.98 6.49
CA THR A 159 22.02 19.66 5.64
C THR A 159 21.66 19.70 4.16
N VAL A 160 20.51 19.14 3.78
CA VAL A 160 20.01 19.18 2.40
C VAL A 160 19.71 20.61 1.98
N ALA A 161 19.03 21.39 2.83
CA ALA A 161 18.72 22.79 2.56
C ALA A 161 19.97 23.64 2.30
N ARG A 162 21.05 23.42 3.08
CA ARG A 162 22.34 24.11 2.89
C ARG A 162 23.07 23.72 1.60
N ARG A 163 22.86 22.51 1.07
CA ARG A 163 23.49 22.05 -0.18
C ARG A 163 22.73 22.49 -1.44
N ALA A 164 21.46 22.86 -1.28
CA ALA A 164 20.61 23.35 -2.36
C ALA A 164 20.70 24.89 -2.53
N SER A 165 21.47 25.57 -1.68
CA SER A 165 21.77 27.02 -1.75
C SER A 165 23.18 27.24 -2.27
#